data_AF-A0A3B9XEJ1-F1
#
_entry.id   AF-A0A3B9XEJ1-F1
#
_cell.length_a   1.000
_cell.length_b   1.000
_cell.length_c   1.000
_cell.angle_alpha   90.00
_cell.angle_beta   90.00
_cell.angle_gamma   90.00
#
_symmetry.space_group_name_H-M   'P 1'
#
loop_
_entity.id
_entity.type
_entity.pdbx_description
1 polymer ?
#
loop_
_entity_poly.entity_id
_entity_poly.type
_entity_poly.pdbx_seq_one_letter_code
_entity_poly.pdbx_strand_id
1 'polypeptide(L)'
;LCTLWKALETKNVFQTGTFSFGRTGLKLLRNLSLGGLSSKLRSENLGLLNTKPLYNLIQYHTDFNKIEQFSDAGKLESLCITATDYATSIGVTFYTGSRSIPDWKRHLRQSLRTPLYADHVMASTAIPIFFPPWKVRGRYFGDGCLRNTAPLSPALHIGAEKVIVLGVRRQKEVNLTDEYIAPSIGRVLSVIINSVFLDAIENDIERAEFVNRILRSYGPTPEGFRPIDLFYQTPSVTISDIASDYADDLPSIFGFLMAGLGSPKESAEILSYLTFLPAYCTKLVDLGYGDLMARSDSLKKFLRESSAS
;
A
#
# COMPACT_ATOMS: atom_id res chain seq x y z
N LEU A 1 2.85 -7.16 -17.94
CA LEU A 1 2.75 -6.35 -16.70
C LEU A 1 3.79 -5.24 -16.66
N CYS A 2 5.10 -5.52 -16.75
CA CYS A 2 6.13 -4.47 -16.72
C CYS A 2 5.93 -3.37 -17.76
N THR A 3 5.52 -3.70 -18.98
CA THR A 3 5.20 -2.72 -20.03
C THR A 3 4.12 -1.72 -19.61
N LEU A 4 3.09 -2.18 -18.88
CA LEU A 4 2.03 -1.31 -18.37
C LEU A 4 2.62 -0.30 -17.37
N TRP A 5 3.35 -0.79 -16.38
CA TRP A 5 3.99 0.06 -15.37
C TRP A 5 4.97 1.06 -15.97
N LYS A 6 5.81 0.62 -16.91
CA LYS A 6 6.78 1.50 -17.60
C LYS A 6 6.12 2.59 -18.46
N ALA A 7 4.86 2.39 -18.88
CA ALA A 7 4.10 3.34 -19.68
C ALA A 7 3.13 4.21 -18.86
N LEU A 8 3.11 4.07 -17.53
CA LEU A 8 2.21 4.85 -16.68
C LEU A 8 2.57 6.33 -16.71
N GLU A 9 1.55 7.15 -16.96
CA GLU A 9 1.59 8.58 -16.76
C GLU A 9 0.64 8.99 -15.64
N THR A 10 0.89 10.17 -15.07
CA THR A 10 0.10 10.74 -13.97
C THR A 10 -1.40 10.81 -14.31
N LYS A 11 -1.72 11.17 -15.57
CA LYS A 11 -3.10 11.24 -16.07
C LYS A 11 -3.84 9.89 -16.06
N ASN A 12 -3.11 8.77 -16.03
CA ASN A 12 -3.70 7.43 -15.92
C ASN A 12 -4.13 7.10 -14.49
N VAL A 13 -3.59 7.80 -13.49
CA VAL A 13 -3.87 7.54 -12.07
C VAL A 13 -4.86 8.57 -11.52
N PHE A 14 -4.60 9.85 -11.72
CA PHE A 14 -5.50 10.92 -11.29
C PHE A 14 -5.53 12.11 -12.26
N GLN A 15 -6.62 12.88 -12.19
CA GLN A 15 -6.80 14.04 -13.06
C GLN A 15 -5.83 15.17 -12.69
N THR A 16 -5.11 15.68 -13.70
CA THR A 16 -4.08 16.73 -13.56
C THR A 16 -4.60 18.15 -13.84
N GLY A 17 -5.90 18.32 -14.07
CA GLY A 17 -6.49 19.59 -14.53
C GLY A 17 -6.45 20.70 -13.46
N THR A 18 -5.59 21.70 -13.66
CA THR A 18 -5.37 22.88 -12.80
C THR A 18 -6.64 23.68 -12.45
N PHE A 19 -7.61 23.74 -13.37
CA PHE A 19 -8.85 24.50 -13.18
C PHE A 19 -9.83 23.87 -12.14
N SER A 20 -9.59 22.63 -11.74
CA SER A 20 -10.39 21.94 -10.73
C SER A 20 -9.90 22.21 -9.29
N PHE A 21 -8.60 22.48 -9.10
CA PHE A 21 -7.97 22.53 -7.77
C PHE A 21 -8.28 23.82 -7.00
N GLY A 22 -8.24 24.99 -7.65
CA GLY A 22 -8.60 26.24 -6.99
C GLY A 22 -10.02 26.21 -6.44
N ARG A 23 -10.96 25.59 -7.17
CA ARG A 23 -12.34 25.39 -6.71
C ARG A 23 -12.45 24.33 -5.61
N THR A 24 -11.70 23.24 -5.67
CA THR A 24 -11.73 22.18 -4.65
C THR A 24 -11.08 22.65 -3.34
N GLY A 25 -9.93 23.31 -3.39
CA GLY A 25 -9.26 23.90 -2.23
C GLY A 25 -10.08 25.03 -1.60
N LEU A 26 -10.66 25.94 -2.40
CA LEU A 26 -11.55 26.99 -1.90
C LEU A 26 -12.84 26.39 -1.32
N LYS A 27 -13.39 25.31 -1.90
CA LYS A 27 -14.52 24.57 -1.32
C LYS A 27 -14.15 23.93 0.01
N LEU A 28 -12.98 23.31 0.13
CA LEU A 28 -12.52 22.69 1.36
C LEU A 28 -12.33 23.75 2.47
N LEU A 29 -11.65 24.85 2.16
CA LEU A 29 -11.49 25.99 3.06
C LEU A 29 -12.82 26.60 3.47
N ARG A 30 -13.76 26.79 2.52
CA ARG A 30 -15.12 27.27 2.79
C ARG A 30 -15.92 26.30 3.65
N ASN A 31 -15.74 24.99 3.46
CA ASN A 31 -16.42 23.95 4.24
C ASN A 31 -15.88 23.87 5.68
N LEU A 32 -14.58 24.12 5.87
CA LEU A 32 -13.94 24.21 7.17
C LEU A 32 -14.31 25.51 7.90
N SER A 33 -14.36 26.65 7.19
CA SER A 33 -14.69 27.95 7.78
C SER A 33 -16.18 28.17 8.08
N LEU A 34 -17.09 27.51 7.35
CA LEU A 34 -18.54 27.58 7.58
C LEU A 34 -19.08 26.49 8.52
N GLY A 35 -18.23 25.80 9.28
CA GLY A 35 -18.67 24.96 10.39
C GLY A 35 -19.64 23.81 10.03
N GLY A 36 -19.40 23.09 8.93
CA GLY A 36 -20.01 21.77 8.70
C GLY A 36 -21.56 21.71 8.61
N LEU A 37 -22.24 22.83 8.33
CA LEU A 37 -23.71 22.97 8.35
C LEU A 37 -24.48 22.30 7.18
N SER A 38 -23.81 21.65 6.23
CA SER A 38 -24.50 20.84 5.21
C SER A 38 -24.20 19.36 5.39
N SER A 39 -25.11 18.64 6.04
CA SER A 39 -25.06 17.17 6.15
C SER A 39 -25.17 16.47 4.78
N LYS A 40 -25.65 17.16 3.75
CA LYS A 40 -25.89 16.62 2.39
C LYS A 40 -24.63 16.52 1.50
N LEU A 41 -23.47 17.02 1.93
CA LEU A 41 -22.26 17.07 1.10
C LEU A 41 -21.06 16.27 1.67
N ARG A 42 -21.29 15.39 2.65
CA ARG A 42 -20.21 14.75 3.46
C ARG A 42 -19.42 13.61 2.81
N SER A 43 -19.61 13.26 1.54
CA SER A 43 -19.33 11.87 1.14
C SER A 43 -18.48 11.60 -0.11
N GLU A 44 -18.20 12.57 -0.98
CA GLU A 44 -17.64 12.23 -2.31
C GLU A 44 -16.35 12.97 -2.71
N ASN A 45 -15.91 13.98 -1.95
CA ASN A 45 -14.78 14.84 -2.35
C ASN A 45 -13.77 15.09 -1.22
N LEU A 46 -13.47 14.08 -0.40
CA LEU A 46 -12.51 14.20 0.72
C LEU A 46 -11.04 14.00 0.30
N GLY A 47 -10.77 13.64 -0.95
CA GLY A 47 -9.42 13.54 -1.51
C GLY A 47 -9.04 14.79 -2.30
N LEU A 48 -7.77 15.18 -2.24
CA LEU A 48 -7.25 16.26 -3.08
C LEU A 48 -7.30 15.88 -4.57
N LEU A 49 -7.08 14.61 -4.90
CA LEU A 49 -6.97 14.11 -6.27
C LEU A 49 -8.22 13.33 -6.70
N ASN A 50 -8.60 13.43 -7.98
CA ASN A 50 -9.66 12.60 -8.55
C ASN A 50 -9.05 11.32 -9.16
N THR A 51 -9.31 10.17 -8.54
CA THR A 51 -8.74 8.86 -8.88
C THR A 51 -9.59 8.02 -9.83
N LYS A 52 -10.61 8.61 -10.48
CA LYS A 52 -11.40 7.92 -11.51
C LYS A 52 -10.54 7.32 -12.65
N PRO A 53 -9.45 7.96 -13.13
CA PRO A 53 -8.56 7.35 -14.11
C PRO A 53 -7.95 6.03 -13.63
N LEU A 54 -7.49 5.95 -12.37
CA LEU A 54 -6.96 4.72 -11.78
C LEU A 54 -7.99 3.59 -11.77
N TYR A 55 -9.24 3.89 -11.38
CA TYR A 55 -10.33 2.91 -11.42
C TYR A 55 -10.52 2.33 -12.83
N ASN A 56 -10.61 3.21 -13.83
CA ASN A 56 -10.78 2.80 -15.23
C ASN A 56 -9.59 1.96 -15.71
N LEU A 57 -8.37 2.34 -15.34
CA LEU A 57 -7.15 1.62 -15.68
C LEU A 57 -7.17 0.20 -15.12
N ILE A 58 -7.49 0.04 -13.83
CA ILE A 58 -7.58 -1.25 -13.16
C ILE A 58 -8.66 -2.11 -13.80
N GLN A 59 -9.85 -1.54 -14.02
CA GLN A 59 -10.98 -2.24 -14.62
C GLN A 59 -10.69 -2.69 -16.05
N TYR A 60 -9.99 -1.88 -16.84
CA TYR A 60 -9.65 -2.20 -18.22
C TYR A 60 -8.60 -3.31 -18.33
N HIS A 61 -7.58 -3.30 -17.46
CA HIS A 61 -6.47 -4.24 -17.53
C HIS A 61 -6.64 -5.51 -16.68
N THR A 62 -7.69 -5.60 -15.86
CA THR A 62 -7.89 -6.72 -14.92
C THR A 62 -9.23 -7.40 -15.14
N ASP A 63 -9.19 -8.66 -15.54
CA ASP A 63 -10.37 -9.52 -15.59
C ASP A 63 -10.54 -10.22 -14.24
N PHE A 64 -11.36 -9.61 -13.37
CA PHE A 64 -11.61 -10.11 -12.02
C PHE A 64 -12.34 -11.46 -12.00
N ASN A 65 -13.06 -11.82 -13.06
CA ASN A 65 -13.74 -13.12 -13.14
C ASN A 65 -12.73 -14.28 -13.20
N LYS A 66 -11.54 -14.04 -13.74
CA LYS A 66 -10.47 -15.06 -13.79
C LYS A 66 -9.93 -15.42 -12.42
N ILE A 67 -10.08 -14.55 -11.42
CA ILE A 67 -9.58 -14.81 -10.06
C ILE A 67 -10.37 -15.97 -9.46
N GLU A 68 -11.70 -15.94 -9.56
CA GLU A 68 -12.56 -17.04 -9.11
C GLU A 68 -12.32 -18.30 -9.95
N GLN A 69 -12.22 -18.18 -11.27
CA GLN A 69 -11.93 -19.32 -12.14
C GLN A 69 -10.60 -20.01 -11.81
N PHE A 70 -9.54 -19.25 -11.51
CA PHE A 70 -8.26 -19.81 -11.10
C PHE A 70 -8.32 -20.41 -9.69
N SER A 71 -9.16 -19.86 -8.82
CA SER A 71 -9.37 -20.45 -7.50
C SER A 71 -10.11 -21.77 -7.56
N ASP A 72 -11.21 -21.83 -8.31
CA ASP A 72 -11.98 -23.06 -8.52
C ASP A 72 -11.16 -24.15 -9.23
N ALA A 73 -10.24 -23.76 -10.10
CA ALA A 73 -9.32 -24.67 -10.79
C ALA A 73 -8.10 -25.09 -9.95
N GLY A 74 -7.98 -24.64 -8.69
CA GLY A 74 -6.84 -24.95 -7.81
C GLY A 74 -5.50 -24.33 -8.25
N LYS A 75 -5.52 -23.34 -9.16
CA LYS A 75 -4.32 -22.62 -9.63
C LYS A 75 -3.98 -21.42 -8.74
N LEU A 76 -4.94 -20.97 -7.94
CA LEU A 76 -4.82 -19.87 -7.00
C LEU A 76 -5.51 -20.25 -5.69
N GLU A 77 -4.74 -20.38 -4.60
CA GLU A 77 -5.35 -20.71 -3.31
C GLU A 77 -6.29 -19.60 -2.83
N SER A 78 -5.81 -18.35 -2.85
CA SER A 78 -6.57 -17.17 -2.46
C SER A 78 -5.91 -15.87 -2.94
N LEU A 79 -6.73 -14.83 -3.10
CA LEU A 79 -6.28 -13.43 -3.23
C LEU A 79 -6.89 -12.61 -2.10
N CYS A 80 -6.06 -11.81 -1.42
CA CYS A 80 -6.46 -10.97 -0.29
C CYS A 80 -6.17 -9.49 -0.59
N ILE A 81 -7.13 -8.61 -0.30
CA ILE A 81 -7.01 -7.16 -0.42
C ILE A 81 -7.47 -6.53 0.89
N THR A 82 -6.60 -5.77 1.56
CA THR A 82 -6.90 -5.16 2.85
C THR A 82 -7.24 -3.68 2.67
N ALA A 83 -8.33 -3.23 3.26
CA ALA A 83 -8.72 -1.82 3.32
C ALA A 83 -9.20 -1.47 4.74
N THR A 84 -9.23 -0.18 5.08
CA THR A 84 -9.72 0.29 6.38
C THR A 84 -11.15 0.79 6.27
N ASP A 85 -12.08 0.19 7.02
CA ASP A 85 -13.46 0.65 7.07
C ASP A 85 -13.56 1.92 7.94
N TYR A 86 -13.96 3.05 7.36
CA TYR A 86 -14.05 4.31 8.12
C TYR A 86 -15.22 4.35 9.10
N ALA A 87 -16.29 3.60 8.88
CA ALA A 87 -17.45 3.60 9.76
C ALA A 87 -17.15 2.87 11.07
N THR A 88 -16.42 1.75 11.00
CA THR A 88 -16.06 0.95 12.18
C THR A 88 -14.63 1.15 12.65
N SER A 89 -13.80 1.83 11.86
CA SER A 89 -12.37 2.02 12.15
C SER A 89 -11.65 0.69 12.39
N ILE A 90 -11.89 -0.31 11.54
CA ILE A 90 -11.21 -1.61 11.58
C ILE A 90 -10.61 -1.94 10.22
N GLY A 91 -9.55 -2.75 10.20
CA GLY A 91 -9.04 -3.34 8.97
C GLY A 91 -9.95 -4.46 8.48
N VAL A 92 -10.31 -4.44 7.20
CA VAL A 92 -11.08 -5.49 6.54
C VAL A 92 -10.23 -6.08 5.43
N THR A 93 -9.95 -7.37 5.51
CA THR A 93 -9.30 -8.12 4.44
C THR A 93 -10.37 -8.83 3.60
N PHE A 94 -10.66 -8.26 2.44
CA PHE A 94 -11.49 -8.91 1.43
C PHE A 94 -10.71 -10.03 0.79
N TYR A 95 -11.32 -11.20 0.62
CA TYR A 95 -10.65 -12.30 -0.04
C TYR A 95 -11.59 -13.20 -0.84
N THR A 96 -11.03 -13.83 -1.86
CA THR A 96 -11.63 -14.95 -2.60
C THR A 96 -10.61 -16.09 -2.63
N GLY A 97 -11.05 -17.33 -2.59
CA GLY A 97 -10.17 -18.48 -2.41
C GLY A 97 -10.92 -19.79 -2.14
N SER A 98 -10.19 -20.87 -1.89
CA SER A 98 -10.76 -22.17 -1.52
C SER A 98 -11.78 -22.07 -0.37
N ARG A 99 -12.84 -22.90 -0.41
CA ARG A 99 -13.86 -22.98 0.65
C ARG A 99 -13.32 -23.50 1.98
N SER A 100 -12.14 -24.13 1.99
CA SER A 100 -11.49 -24.62 3.20
C SER A 100 -10.93 -23.50 4.08
N ILE A 101 -10.71 -22.30 3.53
CA ILE A 101 -10.17 -21.16 4.27
C ILE A 101 -11.27 -20.61 5.20
N PRO A 102 -11.12 -20.70 6.53
CA PRO A 102 -12.09 -20.15 7.46
C PRO A 102 -12.00 -18.62 7.49
N ASP A 103 -13.11 -17.95 7.79
CA ASP A 103 -13.06 -16.53 8.13
C ASP A 103 -12.27 -16.31 9.43
N TRP A 104 -11.47 -15.24 9.48
CA TRP A 104 -10.68 -14.87 10.64
C TRP A 104 -11.08 -13.51 11.18
N LYS A 105 -11.12 -13.39 12.50
CA LYS A 105 -11.40 -12.14 13.22
C LYS A 105 -10.40 -11.95 14.34
N ARG A 106 -9.86 -10.74 14.43
CA ARG A 106 -8.91 -10.30 15.46
C ARG A 106 -9.36 -8.95 16.02
N HIS A 107 -8.68 -8.48 17.05
CA HIS A 107 -8.90 -7.14 17.56
C HIS A 107 -8.66 -6.12 16.43
N LEU A 108 -9.68 -5.30 16.15
CA LEU A 108 -9.70 -4.26 15.11
C LEU A 108 -9.46 -4.75 13.67
N ARG A 109 -9.59 -6.05 13.40
CA ARG A 109 -9.37 -6.62 12.06
C ARG A 109 -10.29 -7.81 11.78
N GLN A 110 -10.76 -7.95 10.55
CA GLN A 110 -11.57 -9.10 10.15
C GLN A 110 -11.37 -9.45 8.67
N SER A 111 -11.60 -10.71 8.33
CA SER A 111 -11.76 -11.14 6.94
C SER A 111 -13.20 -10.93 6.48
N LEU A 112 -13.36 -10.76 5.17
CA LEU A 112 -14.64 -10.82 4.51
C LEU A 112 -14.48 -11.57 3.18
N ARG A 113 -15.04 -12.78 3.12
CA ARG A 113 -15.09 -13.52 1.86
C ARG A 113 -16.04 -12.84 0.87
N THR A 114 -15.55 -12.51 -0.31
CA THR A 114 -16.34 -11.85 -1.35
C THR A 114 -15.68 -11.99 -2.72
N PRO A 115 -16.47 -12.01 -3.81
CA PRO A 115 -15.94 -11.69 -5.14
C PRO A 115 -15.18 -10.36 -5.11
N LEU A 116 -13.99 -10.36 -5.70
CA LEU A 116 -13.11 -9.20 -5.76
C LEU A 116 -13.34 -8.43 -7.06
N TYR A 117 -13.18 -7.11 -6.98
CA TYR A 117 -13.43 -6.17 -8.07
C TYR A 117 -12.50 -4.97 -7.92
N ALA A 118 -12.46 -4.11 -8.95
CA ALA A 118 -11.67 -2.88 -8.94
C ALA A 118 -11.96 -2.01 -7.70
N ASP A 119 -13.20 -2.00 -7.19
CA ASP A 119 -13.57 -1.24 -5.99
C ASP A 119 -12.76 -1.63 -4.74
N HIS A 120 -12.42 -2.91 -4.59
CA HIS A 120 -11.61 -3.37 -3.46
C HIS A 120 -10.16 -2.89 -3.58
N VAL A 121 -9.62 -2.85 -4.79
CA VAL A 121 -8.28 -2.29 -5.06
C VAL A 121 -8.29 -0.79 -4.79
N MET A 122 -9.28 -0.06 -5.31
CA MET A 122 -9.43 1.38 -5.08
C MET A 122 -9.52 1.72 -3.60
N ALA A 123 -10.29 0.94 -2.83
CA ALA A 123 -10.37 1.06 -1.38
C ALA A 123 -9.01 0.88 -0.71
N SER A 124 -8.26 -0.17 -1.07
CA SER A 124 -6.93 -0.45 -0.52
C SER A 124 -5.90 0.62 -0.85
N THR A 125 -6.04 1.32 -1.99
CA THR A 125 -5.12 2.37 -2.45
C THR A 125 -5.59 3.78 -2.08
N ALA A 126 -6.64 3.93 -1.28
CA ALA A 126 -7.22 5.24 -0.93
C ALA A 126 -6.36 5.96 0.13
N ILE A 127 -5.13 6.32 -0.27
CA ILE A 127 -4.12 7.01 0.55
C ILE A 127 -4.77 8.27 1.16
N PRO A 128 -4.76 8.42 2.50
CA PRO A 128 -5.35 9.56 3.18
C PRO A 128 -4.86 10.89 2.62
N ILE A 129 -5.74 11.90 2.64
CA ILE A 129 -5.49 13.28 2.15
C ILE A 129 -5.41 13.34 0.62
N PHE A 130 -4.65 12.46 -0.02
CA PHE A 130 -4.43 12.50 -1.46
C PHE A 130 -5.58 11.87 -2.24
N PHE A 131 -5.95 10.64 -1.90
CA PHE A 131 -6.95 9.87 -2.63
C PHE A 131 -8.25 9.81 -1.82
N PRO A 132 -9.42 9.97 -2.46
CA PRO A 132 -10.69 10.01 -1.75
C PRO A 132 -11.04 8.62 -1.20
N PRO A 133 -11.74 8.54 -0.05
CA PRO A 133 -12.33 7.29 0.41
C PRO A 133 -13.19 6.64 -0.68
N TRP A 134 -13.06 5.32 -0.83
CA TRP A 134 -13.78 4.57 -1.87
C TRP A 134 -14.96 3.81 -1.28
N LYS A 135 -16.06 3.73 -2.04
CA LYS A 135 -17.27 3.03 -1.60
C LYS A 135 -17.25 1.59 -2.07
N VAL A 136 -17.30 0.65 -1.12
CA VAL A 136 -17.46 -0.79 -1.39
C VAL A 136 -18.73 -1.26 -0.68
N ARG A 137 -19.69 -1.81 -1.45
CA ARG A 137 -20.95 -2.36 -0.92
C ARG A 137 -21.68 -1.45 0.09
N GLY A 138 -21.74 -0.15 -0.20
CA GLY A 138 -22.46 0.82 0.64
C GLY A 138 -21.62 1.47 1.75
N ARG A 139 -20.40 0.99 2.04
CA ARG A 139 -19.53 1.50 3.10
C ARG A 139 -18.30 2.20 2.51
N TYR A 140 -17.76 3.18 3.23
CA TYR A 140 -16.57 3.92 2.81
C TYR A 140 -15.31 3.31 3.42
N PHE A 141 -14.33 3.10 2.57
CA PHE A 141 -13.04 2.52 2.92
C PHE A 141 -11.90 3.50 2.59
N GLY A 142 -10.83 3.40 3.36
CA GLY A 142 -9.56 4.05 3.14
C GLY A 142 -8.45 3.03 2.97
N ASP A 143 -7.24 3.55 2.76
CA ASP A 143 -6.02 2.75 2.60
C ASP A 143 -5.90 1.60 3.61
N GLY A 144 -5.43 0.45 3.11
CA GLY A 144 -5.25 -0.76 3.90
C GLY A 144 -4.29 -0.58 5.07
N CYS A 145 -3.27 0.26 4.91
CA CYS A 145 -2.20 0.42 5.87
C CYS A 145 -2.59 1.26 7.09
N LEU A 146 -3.66 2.08 7.02
CA LEU A 146 -4.16 2.90 8.14
C LEU A 146 -4.36 2.12 9.44
N ARG A 147 -4.74 0.83 9.34
CA ARG A 147 -4.94 -0.07 10.49
C ARG A 147 -4.33 -1.46 10.29
N ASN A 148 -3.22 -1.54 9.55
CA ASN A 148 -2.59 -2.82 9.24
C ASN A 148 -1.43 -3.17 10.19
N THR A 149 -1.73 -3.59 11.41
CA THR A 149 -0.70 -3.93 12.41
C THR A 149 -0.10 -5.33 12.26
N ALA A 150 -0.59 -6.15 11.33
CA ALA A 150 0.08 -7.41 10.97
C ALA A 150 -0.17 -7.73 9.49
N PRO A 151 0.57 -7.10 8.56
CA PRO A 151 0.45 -7.29 7.12
C PRO A 151 0.67 -8.74 6.65
N LEU A 152 1.38 -9.58 7.41
CA LEU A 152 1.57 -10.99 7.08
C LEU A 152 0.33 -11.84 7.42
N SER A 153 -0.51 -11.37 8.35
CA SER A 153 -1.63 -12.15 8.89
C SER A 153 -2.59 -12.72 7.84
N PRO A 154 -2.98 -11.98 6.77
CA PRO A 154 -3.79 -12.56 5.69
C PRO A 154 -3.14 -13.77 5.04
N ALA A 155 -1.86 -13.70 4.68
CA ALA A 155 -1.14 -14.80 4.03
C ALA A 155 -1.09 -16.04 4.94
N LEU A 156 -0.87 -15.83 6.24
CA LEU A 156 -0.84 -16.91 7.22
C LEU A 156 -2.21 -17.56 7.43
N HIS A 157 -3.28 -16.77 7.45
CA HIS A 157 -4.65 -17.28 7.61
C HIS A 157 -5.14 -18.09 6.40
N ILE A 158 -4.68 -17.77 5.19
CA ILE A 158 -4.96 -18.57 3.98
C ILE A 158 -4.04 -19.79 3.86
N GLY A 159 -3.21 -20.06 4.87
CA GLY A 159 -2.42 -21.29 4.93
C GLY A 159 -1.01 -21.17 4.34
N ALA A 160 -0.46 -19.98 4.10
CA ALA A 160 0.93 -19.85 3.66
C ALA A 160 1.92 -20.35 4.72
N GLU A 161 2.85 -21.20 4.29
CA GLU A 161 4.00 -21.68 5.08
C GLU A 161 5.28 -20.91 4.76
N LYS A 162 5.33 -20.41 3.53
CA LYS A 162 6.42 -19.60 2.99
C LYS A 162 5.85 -18.29 2.52
N VAL A 163 6.45 -17.18 2.97
CA VAL A 163 5.99 -15.84 2.61
C VAL A 163 7.15 -15.06 2.01
N ILE A 164 6.96 -14.62 0.77
CA ILE A 164 7.82 -13.63 0.13
C ILE A 164 7.24 -12.27 0.46
N VAL A 165 8.04 -11.42 1.11
CA VAL A 165 7.65 -10.06 1.47
C VAL A 165 8.44 -9.08 0.62
N LEU A 166 7.74 -8.22 -0.10
CA LEU A 166 8.33 -7.15 -0.91
C LEU A 166 8.15 -5.83 -0.17
N GLY A 167 9.21 -5.35 0.46
CA GLY A 167 9.27 -4.02 1.06
C GLY A 167 9.52 -2.95 0.01
N VAL A 168 9.02 -1.75 0.25
CA VAL A 168 9.19 -0.58 -0.64
C VAL A 168 10.17 0.44 -0.08
N ARG A 169 10.86 0.13 1.02
CA ARG A 169 11.80 1.02 1.69
C ARG A 169 13.16 0.36 1.87
N ARG A 170 14.21 1.15 1.63
CA ARG A 170 15.55 0.82 2.11
C ARG A 170 15.65 1.23 3.58
N GLN A 171 16.13 0.34 4.44
CA GLN A 171 16.49 0.69 5.80
C GLN A 171 17.58 1.77 5.75
N LYS A 172 17.22 3.02 6.07
CA LYS A 172 18.13 4.17 6.07
C LYS A 172 18.72 4.25 7.48
N GLU A 173 20.04 4.25 7.58
CA GLU A 173 20.71 4.51 8.85
C GLU A 173 20.31 5.90 9.34
N VAL A 174 19.91 6.00 10.61
CA VAL A 174 19.48 7.26 11.22
C VAL A 174 20.72 8.16 11.35
N ASN A 175 20.85 9.15 10.48
CA ASN A 175 21.82 10.21 10.65
C ASN A 175 21.33 11.14 11.77
N LEU A 176 21.94 11.06 12.94
CA LEU A 176 21.62 11.87 14.13
C LEU A 176 22.15 13.31 14.04
N THR A 177 22.54 13.78 12.85
CA THR A 177 23.26 15.05 12.66
C THR A 177 22.39 16.22 12.20
N ASP A 178 21.06 16.10 12.26
CA ASP A 178 20.18 17.17 11.78
C ASP A 178 20.08 18.34 12.78
N GLU A 179 20.27 19.56 12.29
CA GLU A 179 20.04 20.82 13.01
C GLU A 179 18.58 20.93 13.50
N TYR A 180 18.39 21.61 14.63
CA TYR A 180 17.07 21.81 15.25
C TYR A 180 16.23 22.84 14.46
N ILE A 181 15.68 22.41 13.32
CA ILE A 181 14.79 23.20 12.47
C ILE A 181 13.35 22.75 12.75
N ALA A 182 12.45 23.72 12.95
CA ALA A 182 11.02 23.44 13.10
C ALA A 182 10.49 22.71 11.85
N PRO A 183 9.82 21.55 12.00
CA PRO A 183 9.44 20.74 10.85
C PRO A 183 8.31 21.41 10.04
N SER A 184 8.41 21.33 8.71
CA SER A 184 7.29 21.67 7.82
C SER A 184 6.12 20.68 7.96
N ILE A 185 4.94 21.06 7.45
CA ILE A 185 3.77 20.17 7.37
C ILE A 185 4.09 18.92 6.55
N GLY A 186 4.84 19.06 5.44
CA GLY A 186 5.25 17.92 4.63
C GLY A 186 6.20 17.00 5.39
N ARG A 187 7.12 17.53 6.21
CA ARG A 187 7.96 16.69 7.06
C ARG A 187 7.12 15.86 8.05
N VAL A 188 6.15 16.48 8.72
CA VAL A 188 5.25 15.79 9.65
C VAL A 188 4.42 14.72 8.91
N LEU A 189 3.85 15.06 7.76
CA LEU A 189 3.05 14.12 6.97
C LEU A 189 3.89 12.95 6.43
N SER A 190 5.10 13.22 5.94
CA SER A 190 6.07 12.19 5.54
C SER A 190 6.39 11.22 6.69
N VAL A 191 6.54 11.73 7.92
CA VAL A 191 6.75 10.88 9.12
C VAL A 191 5.51 10.01 9.42
N ILE A 192 4.31 10.57 9.31
CA ILE A 192 3.06 9.81 9.50
C ILE A 192 2.94 8.70 8.44
N ILE A 193 3.18 9.02 7.16
CA ILE A 193 3.12 8.03 6.06
C ILE A 193 4.12 6.89 6.32
N ASN A 194 5.37 7.23 6.66
CA ASN A 194 6.40 6.23 6.96
C ASN A 194 5.99 5.31 8.12
N SER A 195 5.53 5.90 9.24
CA SER A 195 5.17 5.12 10.43
C SER A 195 3.94 4.22 10.22
N VAL A 196 2.93 4.70 9.50
CA VAL A 196 1.68 3.95 9.29
C VAL A 196 1.85 2.87 8.22
N PHE A 197 2.64 3.12 7.18
CA PHE A 197 2.68 2.22 6.01
C PHE A 197 3.86 1.26 6.02
N LEU A 198 5.05 1.72 6.44
CA LEU A 198 6.30 0.99 6.19
C LEU A 198 6.75 0.23 7.44
N ASP A 199 6.72 0.88 8.60
CA ASP A 199 7.18 0.28 9.86
C ASP A 199 6.30 -0.93 10.26
N ALA A 200 5.05 -0.97 9.81
CA ALA A 200 4.14 -2.08 10.07
C ALA A 200 4.62 -3.42 9.48
N ILE A 201 5.26 -3.41 8.30
CA ILE A 201 5.79 -4.62 7.65
C ILE A 201 7.01 -5.13 8.41
N GLU A 202 7.96 -4.25 8.69
CA GLU A 202 9.22 -4.59 9.37
C GLU A 202 8.96 -5.15 10.77
N ASN A 203 8.13 -4.47 11.56
CA ASN A 203 7.72 -4.94 12.89
C ASN A 203 7.04 -6.32 12.85
N ASP A 204 6.24 -6.59 11.81
CA ASP A 204 5.54 -7.87 11.67
C ASP A 204 6.49 -9.01 11.25
N ILE A 205 7.48 -8.71 10.41
CA ILE A 205 8.57 -9.64 10.06
C ILE A 205 9.39 -9.98 11.31
N GLU A 206 9.86 -8.97 12.04
CA GLU A 206 10.67 -9.20 13.26
C GLU A 206 9.92 -10.05 14.28
N ARG A 207 8.62 -9.79 14.45
CA ARG A 207 7.74 -10.57 15.33
C ARG A 207 7.60 -12.01 14.85
N ALA A 208 7.40 -12.24 13.56
CA ALA A 208 7.30 -13.58 12.99
C ALA A 208 8.63 -14.36 13.11
N GLU A 209 9.77 -13.72 12.84
CA GLU A 209 11.08 -14.33 13.03
C GLU A 209 11.38 -14.65 14.50
N PHE A 210 10.98 -13.77 15.43
CA PHE A 210 11.11 -14.03 16.85
C PHE A 210 10.30 -15.26 17.27
N VAL A 211 9.04 -15.36 16.83
CA VAL A 211 8.20 -16.55 17.06
C VAL A 211 8.85 -17.80 16.45
N ASN A 212 9.37 -17.71 15.23
CA ASN A 212 10.09 -18.84 14.60
C ASN A 212 11.29 -19.30 15.43
N ARG A 213 12.09 -18.37 15.97
CA ARG A 213 13.24 -18.71 16.84
C ARG A 213 12.79 -19.46 18.09
N ILE A 214 11.67 -19.06 18.69
CA ILE A 214 11.09 -19.75 19.85
C ILE A 214 10.59 -21.14 19.46
N LEU A 215 9.79 -21.26 18.39
CA LEU A 215 9.23 -22.56 17.99
C LEU A 215 10.33 -23.56 17.63
N ARG A 216 11.43 -23.10 17.00
CA ARG A 216 12.57 -23.94 16.64
C ARG A 216 13.47 -24.32 17.83
N SER A 217 13.40 -23.61 18.96
CA SER A 217 14.24 -23.88 20.13
C SER A 217 13.62 -24.84 21.15
N TYR A 218 12.30 -25.00 21.17
CA TYR A 218 11.57 -25.77 22.19
C TYR A 218 11.28 -27.24 21.84
N GLY A 219 11.81 -27.79 20.74
CA GLY A 219 11.56 -29.17 20.33
C GLY A 219 10.24 -29.30 19.55
N PRO A 220 9.29 -30.19 19.93
CA PRO A 220 8.04 -30.35 19.18
C PRO A 220 7.23 -29.06 19.19
N THR A 221 6.82 -28.62 17.99
CA THR A 221 5.99 -27.41 17.84
C THR A 221 4.59 -27.67 18.45
N PRO A 222 4.07 -26.77 19.31
CA PRO A 222 2.74 -26.93 19.88
C PRO A 222 1.65 -26.98 18.80
N GLU A 223 0.57 -27.72 19.07
CA GLU A 223 -0.57 -27.82 18.17
C GLU A 223 -1.14 -26.43 17.83
N GLY A 224 -1.40 -26.19 16.54
CA GLY A 224 -1.88 -24.89 16.03
C GLY A 224 -0.80 -23.84 15.82
N PHE A 225 0.46 -24.14 16.11
CA PHE A 225 1.61 -23.30 15.75
C PHE A 225 2.44 -23.97 14.66
N ARG A 226 3.08 -23.15 13.82
CA ARG A 226 4.07 -23.61 12.85
C ARG A 226 5.08 -22.51 12.56
N PRO A 227 6.37 -22.84 12.42
CA PRO A 227 7.34 -21.91 11.88
C PRO A 227 6.94 -21.47 10.46
N ILE A 228 7.25 -20.24 10.11
CA ILE A 228 6.97 -19.66 8.78
C ILE A 228 8.29 -19.23 8.16
N ASP A 229 8.60 -19.70 6.96
CA ASP A 229 9.80 -19.24 6.28
C ASP A 229 9.51 -17.90 5.58
N LEU A 230 10.36 -16.91 5.84
CA LEU A 230 10.23 -15.57 5.26
C LEU A 230 11.39 -15.28 4.31
N PHE A 231 11.06 -14.76 3.13
CA PHE A 231 12.04 -14.12 2.24
C PHE A 231 11.67 -12.65 2.10
N TYR A 232 12.42 -11.77 2.76
CA TYR A 232 12.20 -10.33 2.69
C TYR A 232 13.12 -9.68 1.66
N GLN A 233 12.55 -8.97 0.69
CA GLN A 233 13.27 -8.16 -0.29
C GLN A 233 12.91 -6.69 -0.14
N THR A 234 13.92 -5.83 -0.06
CA THR A 234 13.79 -4.37 -0.04
C THR A 234 14.56 -3.76 -1.20
N PRO A 235 14.21 -2.54 -1.62
CA PRO A 235 14.98 -1.84 -2.64
C PRO A 235 16.39 -1.50 -2.13
N SER A 236 17.40 -1.60 -3.01
CA SER A 236 18.79 -1.24 -2.69
C SER A 236 19.03 0.26 -2.62
N VAL A 237 18.08 1.07 -3.10
CA VAL A 237 18.12 2.54 -3.10
C VAL A 237 16.83 3.07 -2.48
N THR A 238 16.89 4.22 -1.78
CA THR A 238 15.69 4.88 -1.25
C THR A 238 14.83 5.38 -2.40
N ILE A 239 13.57 4.96 -2.46
CA ILE A 239 12.63 5.35 -3.52
C ILE A 239 12.35 6.86 -3.52
N SER A 240 12.32 7.49 -2.34
CA SER A 240 12.13 8.94 -2.19
C SER A 240 13.30 9.76 -2.74
N ASP A 241 14.53 9.25 -2.64
CA ASP A 241 15.71 9.88 -3.24
C ASP A 241 15.57 9.85 -4.78
N ILE A 242 15.14 8.73 -5.37
CA ILE A 242 14.86 8.64 -6.82
C ILE A 242 13.71 9.58 -7.23
N ALA A 243 12.64 9.67 -6.44
CA ALA A 243 11.50 10.52 -6.78
C ALA A 243 11.87 12.00 -6.83
N SER A 244 12.82 12.42 -5.99
CA SER A 244 13.31 13.81 -5.94
C SER A 244 13.97 14.24 -7.24
N ASP A 245 14.66 13.33 -7.95
CA ASP A 245 15.29 13.59 -9.23
C ASP A 245 14.27 13.93 -10.35
N TYR A 246 13.00 13.58 -10.16
CA TYR A 246 11.92 13.81 -11.12
C TYR A 246 10.94 14.91 -10.67
N ALA A 247 11.25 15.65 -9.60
CA ALA A 247 10.33 16.65 -9.04
C ALA A 247 9.95 17.74 -10.06
N ASP A 248 10.89 18.16 -10.91
CA ASP A 248 10.71 19.21 -11.91
C ASP A 248 9.90 18.75 -13.14
N ASP A 249 9.84 17.45 -13.39
CA ASP A 249 9.11 16.85 -14.52
C ASP A 249 7.62 16.64 -14.23
N LEU A 250 7.19 16.91 -13.00
CA LEU A 250 5.82 16.66 -12.57
C LEU A 250 4.84 17.71 -13.10
N PRO A 251 3.57 17.33 -13.35
CA PRO A 251 2.55 18.29 -13.74
C PRO A 251 2.41 19.43 -12.72
N SER A 252 2.06 20.63 -13.18
CA SER A 252 2.02 21.86 -12.37
C SER A 252 1.14 21.81 -11.11
N ILE A 253 0.17 20.88 -11.08
CA ILE A 253 -0.61 20.53 -9.88
C ILE A 253 0.26 20.20 -8.67
N PHE A 254 1.42 19.56 -8.88
CA PHE A 254 2.36 19.21 -7.85
C PHE A 254 3.07 20.43 -7.27
N GLY A 255 3.36 21.44 -8.08
CA GLY A 255 3.88 22.71 -7.58
C GLY A 255 2.97 23.32 -6.51
N PHE A 256 1.65 23.26 -6.69
CA PHE A 256 0.68 23.73 -5.69
C PHE A 256 0.64 22.85 -4.44
N LEU A 257 0.63 21.51 -4.60
CA LEU A 257 0.63 20.58 -3.46
C LEU A 257 1.91 20.72 -2.64
N MET A 258 3.06 20.84 -3.31
CA MET A 258 4.38 20.89 -2.69
C MET A 258 4.67 22.26 -2.06
N ALA A 259 4.15 23.36 -2.63
CA ALA A 259 4.33 24.71 -2.07
C ALA A 259 3.88 24.83 -0.60
N GLY A 260 2.87 24.07 -0.19
CA GLY A 260 2.40 24.03 1.21
C GLY A 260 3.09 22.99 2.10
N LEU A 261 3.88 22.08 1.52
CA LEU A 261 4.49 20.95 2.21
C LEU A 261 5.96 21.19 2.60
N GLY A 262 6.53 22.33 2.21
CA GLY A 262 7.92 22.68 2.53
C GLY A 262 8.87 22.36 1.38
N SER A 263 10.14 22.11 1.69
CA SER A 263 11.14 21.84 0.65
C SER A 263 10.89 20.48 -0.04
N PRO A 264 11.37 20.29 -1.29
CA PRO A 264 11.31 19.00 -1.98
C PRO A 264 11.90 17.84 -1.16
N LYS A 265 12.96 18.10 -0.39
CA LYS A 265 13.60 17.11 0.49
C LYS A 265 12.67 16.68 1.64
N GLU A 266 11.91 17.59 2.23
CA GLU A 266 10.97 17.28 3.32
C GLU A 266 9.72 16.52 2.85
N SER A 267 9.38 16.69 1.57
CA SER A 267 8.19 16.13 0.93
C SER A 267 8.51 14.99 -0.05
N ALA A 268 9.77 14.57 -0.14
CA ALA A 268 10.25 13.52 -1.05
C ALA A 268 9.52 12.18 -0.85
N GLU A 269 9.14 11.86 0.40
CA GLU A 269 8.36 10.66 0.68
C GLU A 269 6.99 10.73 0.00
N ILE A 270 6.25 11.82 0.23
CA ILE A 270 4.96 12.07 -0.42
C ILE A 270 5.09 12.03 -1.94
N LEU A 271 6.15 12.65 -2.47
CA LEU A 271 6.43 12.68 -3.90
C LEU A 271 6.52 11.26 -4.48
N SER A 272 7.22 10.35 -3.79
CA SER A 272 7.38 8.97 -4.25
C SER A 272 6.06 8.20 -4.43
N TYR A 273 5.03 8.52 -3.64
CA TYR A 273 3.70 7.91 -3.78
C TYR A 273 2.87 8.49 -4.93
N LEU A 274 3.23 9.69 -5.40
CA LEU A 274 2.43 10.43 -6.37
C LEU A 274 3.11 10.57 -7.74
N THR A 275 4.41 10.29 -7.83
CA THR A 275 5.16 10.33 -9.10
C THR A 275 4.81 9.14 -9.97
N PHE A 276 3.99 9.40 -10.99
CA PHE A 276 3.70 8.45 -12.07
C PHE A 276 4.20 9.04 -13.39
N LEU A 277 5.48 8.88 -13.65
CA LEU A 277 6.15 9.27 -14.89
C LEU A 277 6.78 8.03 -15.53
N PRO A 278 6.69 7.84 -16.85
CA PRO A 278 7.25 6.66 -17.51
C PRO A 278 8.73 6.41 -17.18
N ALA A 279 9.53 7.48 -17.12
CA ALA A 279 10.95 7.39 -16.76
C ALA A 279 11.16 6.92 -15.31
N TYR A 280 10.42 7.50 -14.37
CA TYR A 280 10.44 7.12 -12.96
C TYR A 280 9.98 5.67 -12.76
N CYS A 281 8.83 5.28 -13.30
CA CYS A 281 8.32 3.93 -13.19
C CYS A 281 9.25 2.91 -13.86
N THR A 282 9.90 3.27 -14.98
CA THR A 282 10.93 2.43 -15.60
C THR A 282 12.13 2.23 -14.68
N LYS A 283 12.62 3.31 -14.05
CA LYS A 283 13.71 3.23 -13.08
C LYS A 283 13.38 2.31 -11.91
N LEU A 284 12.15 2.36 -11.38
CA LEU A 284 11.71 1.47 -10.29
C LEU A 284 11.61 0.01 -10.72
N VAL A 285 11.11 -0.27 -11.93
CA VAL A 285 11.05 -1.63 -12.46
C VAL A 285 12.46 -2.22 -12.63
N ASP A 286 13.39 -1.42 -13.17
CA ASP A 286 14.77 -1.86 -13.38
C ASP A 286 15.52 -2.06 -12.05
N LEU A 287 15.27 -1.18 -11.07
CA LEU A 287 15.77 -1.33 -9.70
C LEU A 287 15.28 -2.64 -9.07
N GLY A 288 13.96 -2.88 -9.06
CA GLY A 288 13.38 -4.08 -8.46
C GLY A 288 13.85 -5.37 -9.13
N TYR A 289 14.05 -5.34 -10.45
CA TYR A 289 14.64 -6.46 -11.18
C TYR A 289 16.10 -6.69 -10.77
N GLY A 290 16.92 -5.64 -10.75
CA GLY A 290 18.33 -5.73 -10.33
C GLY A 290 18.49 -6.28 -8.91
N ASP A 291 17.67 -5.77 -7.97
CA ASP A 291 17.70 -6.15 -6.56
C ASP A 291 17.34 -7.63 -6.34
N LEU A 292 16.31 -8.13 -7.03
CA LEU A 292 15.94 -9.55 -6.97
C LEU A 292 16.98 -10.45 -7.65
N MET A 293 17.55 -10.01 -8.78
CA MET A 293 18.56 -10.79 -9.49
C MET A 293 19.84 -10.93 -8.68
N ALA A 294 20.25 -9.89 -7.95
CA ALA A 294 21.38 -9.94 -7.02
C ALA A 294 21.21 -10.99 -5.91
N ARG A 295 19.96 -11.35 -5.56
CA ARG A 295 19.63 -12.38 -4.56
C ARG A 295 18.98 -13.62 -5.18
N SER A 296 19.16 -13.84 -6.49
CA SER A 296 18.46 -14.88 -7.23
C SER A 296 18.74 -16.30 -6.72
N ASP A 297 19.97 -16.59 -6.28
CA ASP A 297 20.30 -17.91 -5.73
C ASP A 297 19.63 -18.16 -4.38
N SER A 298 19.54 -17.13 -3.53
CA SER A 298 18.81 -17.20 -2.26
C SER A 298 17.31 -17.39 -2.49
N LEU A 299 16.74 -16.68 -3.47
CA LEU A 299 15.32 -16.83 -3.84
C LEU A 299 15.04 -18.23 -4.41
N LYS A 300 15.88 -18.73 -5.32
CA LYS A 300 15.76 -20.09 -5.87
C LYS A 300 15.85 -21.14 -4.78
N LYS A 301 16.75 -20.96 -3.80
CA LYS A 301 16.87 -21.85 -2.64
C LYS A 301 15.60 -21.82 -1.80
N PHE A 302 15.09 -20.64 -1.46
CA PHE A 302 13.85 -20.45 -0.70
C PHE A 302 12.64 -21.13 -1.35
N LEU A 303 12.51 -21.01 -2.67
CA LEU A 303 11.44 -21.62 -3.46
C LEU A 303 11.55 -23.15 -3.59
N ARG A 304 12.76 -23.71 -3.52
CA ARG A 304 13.02 -25.15 -3.69
C ARG A 304 12.94 -25.94 -2.41
N GLU A 305 13.37 -25.34 -1.29
CA GLU A 305 13.25 -25.99 0.01
C GLU A 305 11.76 -26.25 0.26
N SER A 306 11.37 -27.47 0.61
CA SER A 306 10.04 -27.71 1.16
C SER A 306 10.07 -27.30 2.62
N SER A 307 9.01 -26.66 3.13
CA SER A 307 8.90 -26.35 4.56
C SER A 307 9.11 -27.67 5.31
N ALA A 308 10.17 -27.78 6.11
CA ALA A 308 10.41 -29.00 6.89
C ALA A 308 9.25 -29.14 7.88
N SER A 309 8.35 -30.08 7.60
CA SER A 309 7.26 -30.55 8.45
C SER A 309 7.79 -31.23 9.70
#